data_AF-A0A226QST8-F1
#
_entry.id   AF-A0A226QST8-F1
#
_cell.length_a   1.000
_cell.length_b   1.000
_cell.length_c   1.000
_cell.angle_alpha   90.00
_cell.angle_beta   90.00
_cell.angle_gamma   90.00
#
_symmetry.space_group_name_H-M   'P 1'
#
loop_
_entity.id
_entity.type
_entity.pdbx_description
1 polymer ?
#
loop_
_entity_poly.entity_id
_entity_poly.type
_entity_poly.pdbx_seq_one_letter_code
_entity_poly.pdbx_strand_id
1 'polypeptide(L)'
;MDIRKLLKSILQQYGHDVVYVEKDRRFRCSCYSERSGESADPNCPKCFGTSFYVTFRKVKVRRVISSVPETLIGVNKLTEEGNVTLKAYVYYMEYDAYPKEGDLILEVDWKNGIPVNIKEKLFISVVEPKLGDQGRVEFYQVYCRYTPKGANDDDALSTH
;
A
#
# COMPACT_ATOMS: atom_id res chain seq x y z
N MET A 1 -14.00 17.45 19.97
CA MET A 1 -12.91 16.46 20.11
C MET A 1 -12.12 16.45 18.81
N ASP A 2 -10.80 16.55 18.84
CA ASP A 2 -9.97 16.59 17.62
C ASP A 2 -9.53 15.17 17.25
N ILE A 3 -10.26 14.55 16.32
CA ILE A 3 -10.07 13.14 15.91
C ILE A 3 -8.68 12.96 15.26
N ARG A 4 -8.23 13.92 14.45
CA ARG A 4 -6.88 13.89 13.85
C ARG A 4 -5.78 13.80 14.90
N LYS A 5 -5.85 14.63 15.95
CA LYS A 5 -4.87 14.57 17.05
C LYS A 5 -4.91 13.25 17.81
N LEU A 6 -6.12 12.73 18.06
CA LEU A 6 -6.29 11.45 18.74
C LEU A 6 -5.73 10.29 17.91
N LEU A 7 -6.00 10.24 16.62
CA LEU A 7 -5.43 9.21 15.77
C LEU A 7 -3.91 9.33 15.72
N LYS A 8 -3.38 10.55 15.58
CA LYS A 8 -1.94 10.78 15.57
C LYS A 8 -1.26 10.27 16.84
N SER A 9 -1.83 10.49 18.02
CA SER A 9 -1.27 9.96 19.26
C SER A 9 -1.35 8.42 19.32
N ILE A 10 -2.45 7.83 18.85
CA ILE A 10 -2.60 6.37 18.74
C ILE A 10 -1.55 5.78 17.79
N LEU A 11 -1.35 6.39 16.62
CA LEU A 11 -0.35 5.95 15.66
C LEU A 11 1.06 6.10 16.23
N GLN A 12 1.37 7.20 16.90
CA GLN A 12 2.67 7.38 17.56
C GLN A 12 2.95 6.32 18.63
N GLN A 13 1.94 5.92 19.40
CA GLN A 13 2.11 4.97 20.50
C GLN A 13 2.06 3.50 20.04
N TYR A 14 1.20 3.17 19.09
CA TYR A 14 0.90 1.77 18.71
C TYR A 14 1.06 1.47 17.21
N GLY A 15 1.32 2.49 16.40
CA GLY A 15 1.58 2.33 14.98
C GLY A 15 2.99 1.83 14.71
N HIS A 16 3.20 1.33 13.49
CA HIS A 16 4.50 0.92 12.98
C HIS A 16 4.80 1.66 11.68
N ASP A 17 6.08 1.72 11.33
CA ASP A 17 6.53 2.42 10.14
C ASP A 17 6.49 1.48 8.93
N VAL A 18 5.91 1.97 7.84
CA VAL A 18 5.86 1.30 6.54
C VAL A 18 6.40 2.22 5.46
N VAL A 19 6.75 1.65 4.31
CA VAL A 19 7.06 2.43 3.10
C VAL A 19 5.80 2.50 2.25
N TYR A 20 5.28 3.72 2.09
CA TYR A 20 4.22 4.04 1.15
C TYR A 20 4.81 4.32 -0.22
N VAL A 21 4.35 3.61 -1.24
CA VAL A 21 4.81 3.74 -2.63
C VAL A 21 3.70 4.39 -3.43
N GLU A 22 3.86 5.69 -3.67
CA GLU A 22 2.92 6.48 -4.47
C GLU A 22 3.24 6.35 -5.94
N LYS A 23 2.24 6.03 -6.77
CA LYS A 23 2.40 5.97 -8.21
C LYS A 23 2.09 7.32 -8.85
N ASP A 24 3.02 7.85 -9.62
CA ASP A 24 2.75 8.97 -10.51
C ASP A 24 2.18 8.46 -11.84
N ARG A 25 0.86 8.55 -11.99
CA ARG A 25 0.15 8.09 -13.20
C ARG A 25 0.48 8.90 -14.45
N ARG A 26 1.17 10.04 -14.33
CA ARG A 26 1.58 10.89 -15.46
C ARG A 26 2.81 10.34 -16.18
N PHE A 27 3.66 9.60 -15.47
CA PHE A 27 4.94 9.12 -15.99
C PHE A 27 5.01 7.61 -15.95
N ARG A 28 5.30 7.00 -17.11
CA ARG A 28 5.52 5.56 -17.22
C ARG A 28 6.93 5.20 -16.79
N CYS A 29 7.09 4.00 -16.24
CA CYS A 29 8.41 3.43 -15.94
C CYS A 29 9.14 3.10 -17.24
N SER A 30 10.47 3.16 -17.24
CA SER A 30 11.29 2.82 -18.40
C SER A 30 11.14 1.36 -18.86
N CYS A 31 10.63 0.47 -18.00
CA CYS A 31 10.35 -0.92 -18.37
C CYS A 31 9.04 -1.09 -19.16
N TYR A 32 8.22 -0.04 -19.26
CA TYR A 32 6.98 -0.06 -20.04
C TYR A 32 7.29 0.31 -21.49
N SER A 33 6.81 -0.51 -22.43
CA SER A 33 6.96 -0.30 -23.87
C SER A 33 5.61 0.01 -24.50
N GLU A 34 5.41 1.26 -24.94
CA GLU A 34 4.20 1.66 -25.68
C GLU A 34 4.06 0.95 -27.03
N ARG A 35 5.19 0.57 -27.65
CA ARG A 35 5.21 -0.07 -28.97
C ARG A 35 4.68 -1.50 -28.96
N SER A 36 4.96 -2.27 -27.92
CA SER A 36 4.52 -3.67 -27.82
C SER A 36 3.17 -3.81 -27.12
N GLY A 37 2.69 -2.76 -26.44
CA GLY A 37 1.51 -2.85 -25.57
C GLY A 37 1.69 -3.81 -24.40
N GLU A 38 2.92 -4.30 -24.19
CA GLU A 38 3.24 -5.27 -23.15
C GLU A 38 3.08 -4.63 -21.77
N SER A 39 2.57 -5.44 -20.85
CA SER A 39 2.53 -5.08 -19.45
C SER A 39 3.97 -4.86 -18.98
N ALA A 40 4.20 -3.78 -18.23
CA ALA A 40 5.50 -3.55 -17.61
C ALA A 40 5.98 -4.79 -16.85
N ASP A 41 7.29 -5.03 -16.86
CA ASP A 41 7.90 -6.17 -16.18
C ASP A 41 7.38 -6.25 -14.72
N PRO A 42 6.65 -7.33 -14.36
CA PRO A 42 6.09 -7.51 -13.02
C PRO A 42 7.14 -7.49 -11.92
N ASN A 43 8.39 -7.82 -12.25
CA ASN A 43 9.54 -7.86 -11.34
C ASN A 43 10.44 -6.62 -11.47
N CYS A 44 9.99 -5.57 -12.15
CA CYS A 44 10.80 -4.36 -12.30
C CYS A 44 10.96 -3.69 -10.92
N PRO A 45 12.19 -3.59 -10.37
CA PRO A 45 12.42 -3.00 -9.06
C PRO A 45 12.09 -1.50 -9.02
N LYS A 46 12.22 -0.81 -10.16
CA LYS A 46 11.96 0.64 -10.26
C LYS A 46 10.49 1.01 -10.10
N CYS A 47 9.57 0.10 -10.42
CA CYS A 47 8.13 0.39 -10.36
C CYS A 47 7.32 -0.68 -9.62
N PHE A 48 7.95 -1.72 -9.08
CA PHE A 48 7.28 -2.87 -8.43
C PHE A 48 6.19 -3.51 -9.29
N GLY A 49 6.44 -3.60 -10.61
CA GLY A 49 5.45 -4.13 -11.56
C GLY A 49 4.23 -3.23 -11.82
N THR A 50 4.23 -1.98 -11.35
CA THR A 50 3.08 -1.07 -11.52
C THR A 50 3.04 -0.36 -12.86
N SER A 51 4.11 -0.41 -13.68
CA SER A 51 4.29 0.33 -14.95
C SER A 51 4.44 1.85 -14.86
N PHE A 52 4.38 2.43 -13.67
CA PHE A 52 4.47 3.88 -13.45
C PHE A 52 5.73 4.26 -12.68
N TYR A 53 6.11 5.53 -12.76
CA TYR A 53 7.08 6.09 -11.85
C TYR A 53 6.53 6.05 -10.42
N VAL A 54 7.38 5.73 -9.44
CA VAL A 54 6.97 5.62 -8.04
C VAL A 54 7.80 6.51 -7.13
N THR A 55 7.18 7.00 -6.07
CA THR A 55 7.85 7.78 -5.01
C THR A 55 7.64 7.09 -3.67
N PHE A 56 8.69 7.05 -2.86
CA PHE A 56 8.68 6.40 -1.56
C PHE A 56 8.48 7.43 -0.44
N ARG A 57 7.59 7.14 0.49
CA ARG A 57 7.40 7.93 1.71
C ARG A 57 7.34 7.00 2.91
N LYS A 58 8.06 7.33 3.97
CA LYS A 58 7.93 6.66 5.27
C LYS A 58 6.65 7.16 5.93
N VAL A 59 5.72 6.25 6.25
CA VAL A 59 4.44 6.60 6.89
C VAL A 59 4.23 5.71 8.11
N LYS A 60 3.69 6.28 9.19
CA LYS A 60 3.30 5.53 10.38
C LYS A 60 1.84 5.10 10.25
N VAL A 61 1.58 3.81 10.39
CA VAL A 61 0.25 3.22 10.17
C VAL A 61 -0.08 2.23 11.28
N ARG A 62 -1.36 1.90 11.41
CA ARG A 62 -1.81 0.78 12.24
C ARG A 62 -2.51 -0.26 11.38
N ARG A 63 -2.00 -1.49 11.41
CA ARG A 63 -2.59 -2.65 10.74
C ARG A 63 -3.58 -3.34 11.66
N VAL A 64 -4.72 -3.74 11.10
CA VAL A 64 -5.67 -4.67 11.69
C VAL A 64 -5.88 -5.83 10.71
N ILE A 65 -5.75 -7.05 11.22
CA ILE A 65 -6.13 -8.26 10.47
C ILE A 65 -7.65 -8.35 10.56
N SER A 66 -8.34 -8.17 9.45
CA SER A 66 -9.80 -8.22 9.38
C SER A 66 -10.21 -9.31 8.41
N SER A 67 -11.24 -10.08 8.77
CA SER A 67 -12.00 -10.86 7.80
C SER A 67 -12.69 -9.89 6.86
N VAL A 68 -12.30 -9.90 5.60
CA VAL A 68 -12.81 -9.00 4.56
C VAL A 68 -14.33 -9.06 4.53
N PRO A 69 -15.05 -7.93 4.46
CA PRO A 69 -16.46 -7.95 4.07
C PRO A 69 -16.59 -8.68 2.72
N GLU A 70 -17.52 -9.63 2.61
CA GLU A 70 -17.71 -10.46 1.41
C GLU A 70 -17.97 -9.65 0.11
N THR A 71 -18.25 -8.36 0.26
CA THR A 71 -18.59 -7.41 -0.80
C THR A 71 -17.40 -6.66 -1.40
N LEU A 72 -16.16 -6.88 -0.94
CA LEU A 72 -14.99 -6.19 -1.50
C LEU A 72 -14.63 -6.73 -2.90
N ILE A 73 -15.05 -5.98 -3.92
CA ILE A 73 -14.77 -6.25 -5.33
C ILE A 73 -13.25 -6.33 -5.55
N GLY A 74 -12.77 -7.48 -6.05
CA GLY A 74 -11.35 -7.73 -6.34
C GLY A 74 -10.59 -8.51 -5.26
N VAL A 75 -11.21 -8.82 -4.12
CA VAL A 75 -10.67 -9.76 -3.12
C VAL A 75 -11.35 -11.12 -3.21
N ASN A 76 -12.65 -11.14 -3.52
CA ASN A 76 -13.41 -12.37 -3.73
C ASN A 76 -13.47 -12.72 -5.23
N LYS A 77 -12.50 -13.51 -5.70
CA LYS A 77 -12.84 -14.49 -6.74
C LYS A 77 -13.48 -15.66 -6.01
N LEU A 78 -14.70 -16.05 -6.40
CA LEU A 78 -15.26 -17.35 -6.05
C LEU A 78 -14.20 -18.40 -6.41
N THR A 79 -13.58 -19.03 -5.41
CA THR A 79 -12.57 -20.06 -5.63
C THR A 79 -13.23 -21.41 -5.43
N GLU A 80 -13.44 -22.12 -6.54
CA GLU A 80 -13.65 -23.56 -6.53
C GLU A 80 -12.38 -24.26 -6.00
N GLU A 81 -12.60 -25.18 -5.06
CA GLU A 81 -11.72 -26.21 -4.49
C GLU A 81 -10.18 -26.02 -4.61
N GLY A 82 -9.57 -25.50 -3.52
CA GLY A 82 -8.11 -25.40 -3.34
C GLY A 82 -7.71 -24.12 -2.61
N ASN A 83 -8.10 -23.99 -1.33
CA ASN A 83 -8.13 -22.70 -0.63
C ASN A 83 -6.74 -22.09 -0.31
N VAL A 84 -6.37 -21.03 -1.05
CA VAL A 84 -5.47 -19.97 -0.55
C VAL A 84 -6.35 -18.79 -0.15
N THR A 85 -6.62 -18.62 1.14
CA THR A 85 -7.30 -17.43 1.64
C THR A 85 -6.44 -16.20 1.38
N LEU A 86 -6.88 -15.31 0.48
CA LEU A 86 -6.23 -14.02 0.28
C LEU A 86 -6.39 -13.19 1.55
N LYS A 87 -5.31 -13.04 2.31
CA LYS A 87 -5.28 -12.12 3.46
C LYS A 87 -5.49 -10.71 2.94
N ALA A 88 -6.60 -10.08 3.33
CA ALA A 88 -6.72 -8.63 3.21
C ALA A 88 -6.40 -7.99 4.55
N TYR A 89 -5.69 -6.87 4.48
CA TYR A 89 -5.25 -6.11 5.63
C TYR A 89 -5.92 -4.75 5.61
N VAL A 90 -6.33 -4.29 6.78
CA VAL A 90 -6.88 -2.94 6.96
C VAL A 90 -5.82 -2.07 7.60
N TYR A 91 -5.54 -0.92 7.00
CA TYR A 91 -4.63 0.08 7.52
C TYR A 91 -5.37 1.36 7.87
N TYR A 92 -5.03 1.95 9.01
CA TYR A 92 -5.43 3.30 9.36
C TYR A 92 -4.26 4.26 9.10
N MET A 93 -4.52 5.32 8.35
CA MET A 93 -3.53 6.32 7.93
C MET A 93 -4.02 7.74 8.27
N GLU A 94 -3.09 8.65 8.55
CA GLU A 94 -3.41 10.06 8.79
C GLU A 94 -4.03 10.74 7.55
N TYR A 95 -4.81 11.80 7.76
CA TYR A 95 -5.51 12.52 6.69
C TYR A 95 -4.58 13.20 5.68
N ASP A 96 -3.32 13.45 6.02
CA ASP A 96 -2.31 14.07 5.18
C ASP A 96 -1.47 13.04 4.41
N ALA A 97 -1.70 11.75 4.62
CA ALA A 97 -1.07 10.69 3.83
C ALA A 97 -1.59 10.66 2.38
N TYR A 98 -2.84 11.08 2.17
CA TYR A 98 -3.57 11.09 0.89
C TYR A 98 -3.44 9.79 0.08
N PRO A 99 -3.79 8.63 0.66
CA PRO A 99 -3.64 7.34 -0.02
C PRO A 99 -4.53 7.26 -1.26
N LYS A 100 -4.06 6.55 -2.30
CA LYS A 100 -4.78 6.35 -3.55
C LYS A 100 -4.92 4.88 -3.90
N GLU A 101 -6.00 4.54 -4.58
CA GLU A 101 -6.19 3.19 -5.09
C GLU A 101 -5.10 2.80 -6.09
N GLY A 102 -4.60 1.59 -5.88
CA GLY A 102 -3.53 0.95 -6.62
C GLY A 102 -2.12 1.32 -6.19
N ASP A 103 -1.92 2.29 -5.30
CA ASP A 103 -0.62 2.50 -4.66
C ASP A 103 -0.24 1.28 -3.81
N LEU A 104 1.02 1.23 -3.33
CA LEU A 104 1.50 0.10 -2.54
C LEU A 104 1.87 0.50 -1.12
N ILE A 105 1.70 -0.45 -0.20
CA ILE A 105 2.27 -0.40 1.15
C ILE A 105 3.28 -1.55 1.24
N LEU A 106 4.51 -1.23 1.63
CA LEU A 106 5.54 -2.21 1.91
C LEU A 106 5.76 -2.28 3.42
N GLU A 107 5.49 -3.45 3.99
CA GLU A 107 5.99 -3.76 5.32
C GLU A 107 7.45 -4.17 5.18
N VAL A 108 8.33 -3.47 5.88
CA VAL A 108 9.78 -3.63 5.74
C VAL A 108 10.46 -3.79 7.09
N ASP A 109 11.61 -4.45 7.06
CA ASP A 109 12.56 -4.38 8.16
C ASP A 109 13.35 -3.09 8.10
N TRP A 110 13.48 -2.44 9.26
CA TRP A 110 14.22 -1.19 9.40
C TRP A 110 15.55 -1.46 10.10
N LYS A 111 16.65 -0.99 9.50
CA LYS A 111 17.98 -0.99 10.11
C LYS A 111 18.49 0.44 10.14
N ASN A 112 18.70 1.01 11.33
CA ASN A 112 19.15 2.39 11.52
C ASN A 112 18.31 3.43 10.75
N GLY A 113 16.99 3.22 10.68
CA GLY A 113 16.07 4.13 9.97
C GLY A 113 16.00 3.94 8.46
N ILE A 114 16.77 2.99 7.89
CA ILE A 114 16.77 2.65 6.47
C ILE A 114 15.98 1.34 6.26
N PRO A 115 15.08 1.27 5.27
CA PRO A 115 14.39 0.02 4.94
C PRO A 115 15.35 -0.93 4.21
N VAL A 116 15.47 -2.18 4.68
CA VAL A 116 16.47 -3.15 4.15
C VAL A 116 15.88 -4.41 3.54
N ASN A 117 14.66 -4.79 3.90
CA ASN A 117 14.02 -6.00 3.40
C ASN A 117 12.51 -5.84 3.40
N ILE A 118 11.85 -6.19 2.30
CA ILE A 118 10.38 -6.22 2.19
C ILE A 118 9.86 -7.55 2.72
N LYS A 119 9.07 -7.49 3.80
CA LYS A 119 8.34 -8.61 4.39
C LYS A 119 7.04 -8.89 3.65
N GLU A 120 6.24 -7.85 3.44
CA GLU A 120 4.98 -7.94 2.72
C GLU A 120 4.86 -6.79 1.73
N LYS A 121 4.48 -7.11 0.49
CA LYS A 121 4.10 -6.15 -0.54
C LYS A 121 2.58 -6.15 -0.66
N LEU A 122 1.96 -5.00 -0.45
CA LEU A 122 0.51 -4.89 -0.32
C LEU A 122 -0.02 -3.87 -1.33
N PHE A 123 -0.99 -4.27 -2.13
CA PHE A 123 -1.66 -3.40 -3.10
C PHE A 123 -2.89 -2.78 -2.46
N ILE A 124 -3.00 -1.44 -2.52
CA ILE A 124 -4.18 -0.72 -2.03
C ILE A 124 -5.34 -0.95 -3.00
N SER A 125 -6.35 -1.68 -2.54
CA SER A 125 -7.55 -1.97 -3.33
C SER A 125 -8.60 -0.88 -3.18
N VAL A 126 -8.85 -0.43 -1.94
CA VAL A 126 -9.91 0.52 -1.61
C VAL A 126 -9.40 1.53 -0.60
N VAL A 127 -9.74 2.80 -0.81
CA VAL A 127 -9.47 3.90 0.13
C VAL A 127 -10.78 4.49 0.61
N GLU A 128 -11.07 4.35 1.91
CA GLU A 128 -12.25 4.95 2.54
C GLU A 128 -11.85 6.15 3.41
N PRO A 129 -12.20 7.39 3.00
CA PRO A 129 -12.07 8.53 3.89
C PRO A 129 -13.08 8.43 5.04
N LYS A 130 -12.60 8.53 6.28
CA LYS A 130 -13.47 8.67 7.46
C LYS A 130 -13.70 10.15 7.72
N LEU A 131 -14.94 10.55 7.53
CA LEU A 131 -15.37 11.94 7.61
C LEU A 131 -15.80 12.28 9.03
N GLY A 132 -15.40 13.46 9.49
CA GLY A 132 -15.88 14.08 10.71
C GLY A 132 -16.93 15.14 10.40
N ASP A 133 -17.04 16.12 11.30
CA ASP A 133 -17.99 17.21 11.17
C ASP A 133 -17.77 17.97 9.85
N GLN A 134 -18.88 18.36 9.22
CA GLN A 134 -18.90 19.12 7.96
C GLN A 134 -18.20 18.41 6.78
N GLY A 135 -18.07 17.09 6.82
CA GLY A 135 -17.49 16.31 5.72
C GLY A 135 -15.96 16.41 5.63
N ARG A 136 -15.31 16.94 6.67
CA ARG A 136 -13.85 17.00 6.73
C ARG A 136 -13.27 15.59 6.88
N VAL A 137 -12.29 15.23 6.05
CA VAL A 137 -11.57 13.96 6.22
C VAL A 137 -10.74 14.00 7.50
N GLU A 138 -11.02 13.12 8.45
CA GLU A 138 -10.27 12.99 9.71
C GLU A 138 -9.11 12.01 9.57
N PHE A 139 -9.32 10.92 8.82
CA PHE A 139 -8.31 9.91 8.52
C PHE A 139 -8.76 8.98 7.40
N TYR A 140 -7.89 8.07 6.97
CA TYR A 140 -8.21 7.07 5.96
C TYR A 140 -8.19 5.67 6.56
N GLN A 141 -9.16 4.86 6.14
CA GLN A 141 -9.14 3.42 6.27
C GLN A 141 -8.84 2.82 4.89
N VAL A 142 -7.78 2.03 4.80
CA VAL A 142 -7.25 1.52 3.54
C VAL A 142 -7.29 0.00 3.56
N TYR A 143 -7.89 -0.59 2.54
CA TYR A 143 -7.95 -2.04 2.38
C TYR A 143 -6.91 -2.47 1.36
N CYS A 144 -6.02 -3.33 1.82
CA CYS A 144 -4.93 -3.83 1.02
C CYS A 144 -5.05 -5.33 0.80
N ARG A 145 -4.64 -5.80 -0.37
CA ARG A 145 -4.47 -7.22 -0.67
C ARG A 145 -3.00 -7.55 -0.80
N TYR A 146 -2.63 -8.77 -0.42
CA TYR A 146 -1.30 -9.28 -0.67
C TYR A 146 -0.97 -9.31 -2.17
N THR A 147 0.24 -8.91 -2.52
CA THR A 147 0.81 -9.13 -3.85
C THR A 147 2.21 -9.75 -3.71
N PRO A 148 2.57 -10.73 -4.55
CA PRO A 148 3.89 -11.34 -4.48
C PRO A 148 5.01 -10.33 -4.69
N LYS A 149 5.96 -10.30 -3.76
CA LYS A 149 7.23 -9.59 -3.88
C LYS A 149 8.06 -10.19 -5.03
N GLY A 150 8.62 -9.33 -5.88
CA GLY A 150 9.55 -9.71 -6.95
C GLY A 150 10.95 -9.99 -6.40
N ALA A 151 11.73 -10.78 -7.12
CA ALA A 151 13.06 -11.23 -6.67
C ALA A 151 14.03 -10.08 -6.34
N ASN A 152 13.90 -8.94 -7.04
CA ASN A 152 14.78 -7.79 -6.92
C ASN A 152 14.11 -6.59 -6.23
N ASP A 153 12.91 -6.75 -5.65
CA ASP A 153 12.16 -5.64 -5.06
C ASP A 153 12.91 -5.01 -3.86
N ASP A 154 13.74 -5.79 -3.14
CA ASP A 154 14.53 -5.27 -2.01
C ASP A 154 15.61 -4.28 -2.45
N ASP A 155 16.21 -4.47 -3.63
CA ASP A 155 17.26 -3.60 -4.16
C ASP A 155 16.74 -2.16 -4.33
N ALA A 156 15.47 -2.03 -4.71
CA ALA A 156 14.81 -0.74 -4.89
C ALA A 156 14.67 0.08 -3.60
N LEU A 157 14.74 -0.55 -2.41
CA LEU A 157 14.67 0.16 -1.13
C LEU A 157 15.93 1.00 -0.84
N SER A 158 17.06 0.65 -1.46
CA SER A 158 18.39 1.24 -1.17
C SER A 158 18.94 2.13 -2.29
N THR A 159 18.31 2.13 -3.47
CA THR A 159 18.87 2.72 -4.69
C THR A 159 18.26 4.10 -5.04
N HIS A 160 17.56 4.75 -4.10
CA HIS A 160 16.90 6.04 -4.29
C HIS A 160 17.23 7.05 -3.21
#